data_AF-R4L757-F1
#
_entry.id   AF-R4L757-F1
#
_cell.length_a   1.000
_cell.length_b   1.000
_cell.length_c   1.000
_cell.angle_alpha   90.00
_cell.angle_beta   90.00
_cell.angle_gamma   90.00
#
_symmetry.space_group_name_H-M   'P 1'
#
loop_
_entity.id
_entity.type
_entity.pdbx_description
1 polymer ?
#
loop_
_entity_poly.entity_id
_entity_poly.type
_entity_poly.pdbx_seq_one_letter_code
_entity_poly.pdbx_strand_id
1 'polypeptide(L)'
;MAAKYEVVLSPAAWREIRELRTMQDRDDLADALGKELIDGPNVRSAWSFKIGEVRYTAVPLTFRGWVAIYRELTQKELDRVADERPKRRVESSGFLVFDLLPPHTAFAVAPHSEMF
;
A
#
# COMPACT_ATOMS: atom_id res chain seq x y z
N MET A 1 8.34 -2.40 16.73
CA MET A 1 9.08 -3.33 15.86
C MET A 1 8.88 -2.86 14.43
N ALA A 2 9.94 -2.72 13.65
CA ALA A 2 9.84 -2.37 12.23
C ALA A 2 9.15 -3.50 11.45
N ALA A 3 8.55 -3.17 10.31
CA ALA A 3 7.94 -4.10 9.36
C ALA A 3 8.72 -5.41 9.22
N LYS A 4 8.05 -6.57 9.31
CA LYS A 4 8.64 -7.89 8.99
C LYS A 4 8.52 -8.24 7.50
N TYR A 5 8.32 -7.25 6.64
CA TYR A 5 8.03 -7.44 5.22
C TYR A 5 8.61 -6.32 4.37
N GLU A 6 8.85 -6.62 3.09
CA GLU A 6 9.23 -5.63 2.10
C GLU A 6 8.03 -4.83 1.60
N VAL A 7 8.25 -3.54 1.31
CA VAL A 7 7.27 -2.70 0.63
C VAL A 7 7.88 -2.24 -0.69
N VAL A 8 7.20 -2.61 -1.78
CA VAL A 8 7.52 -2.15 -3.13
C VAL A 8 6.38 -1.25 -3.58
N LEU A 9 6.73 -0.11 -4.15
CA LEU A 9 5.77 0.87 -4.63
C LEU A 9 5.66 0.78 -6.15
N SER A 10 4.44 0.70 -6.66
CA SER A 10 4.19 0.89 -8.09
C SER A 10 4.50 2.34 -8.51
N PRO A 11 4.62 2.62 -9.82
CA PRO A 11 4.71 4.00 -10.32
C PRO A 11 3.53 4.90 -9.90
N ALA A 12 2.32 4.34 -9.78
CA ALA A 12 1.13 5.09 -9.35
C ALA A 12 1.24 5.48 -7.87
N ALA A 13 1.54 4.53 -6.99
CA ALA A 13 1.78 4.81 -5.57
C ALA A 13 2.92 5.82 -5.36
N TRP A 14 3.99 5.72 -6.16
CA TRP A 14 5.08 6.70 -6.15
C TRP A 14 4.64 8.12 -6.50
N ARG A 15 3.71 8.28 -7.45
CA ARG A 15 3.19 9.60 -7.84
C ARG A 15 2.53 10.28 -6.65
N GLU A 16 1.67 9.56 -5.93
CA GLU A 16 0.92 10.09 -4.78
C GLU A 16 1.87 10.52 -3.64
N ILE A 17 2.94 9.74 -3.39
CA ILE A 17 3.98 10.12 -2.41
C ILE A 17 4.72 11.39 -2.81
N ARG A 18 4.95 11.59 -4.12
CA ARG A 18 5.63 12.80 -4.63
C ARG A 18 4.79 14.07 -4.44
N GLU A 19 3.48 13.94 -4.41
CA GLU A 19 2.56 15.05 -4.18
C GLU A 19 2.53 15.50 -2.71
N LEU A 20 3.05 14.69 -1.79
CA LEU A 20 3.26 15.10 -0.40
C LEU A 20 4.31 16.22 -0.33
N ARG A 21 3.91 17.31 0.33
CA ARG A 21 4.65 18.59 0.36
C ARG A 21 5.81 18.59 1.34
N THR A 22 5.72 17.82 2.42
CA THR A 22 6.71 17.82 3.50
C THR A 22 7.44 16.49 3.56
N MET A 23 8.70 16.51 4.03
CA MET A 23 9.42 15.26 4.31
C MET A 23 8.76 14.49 5.45
N GLN A 24 8.24 15.19 6.47
CA GLN A 24 7.50 14.58 7.56
C GLN A 24 6.32 13.74 7.07
N ASP A 25 5.52 14.26 6.14
CA ASP A 25 4.38 13.52 5.59
C ASP A 25 4.83 12.24 4.87
N ARG A 26 5.99 12.27 4.19
CA ARG A 26 6.54 11.09 3.51
C ARG A 26 7.06 10.07 4.50
N ASP A 27 7.72 10.53 5.56
CA ASP A 27 8.24 9.67 6.63
C ASP A 27 7.08 9.01 7.39
N ASP A 28 6.04 9.78 7.74
CA ASP A 28 4.83 9.27 8.41
C ASP A 28 4.09 8.23 7.57
N LEU A 29 3.95 8.48 6.25
CA LEU A 29 3.34 7.52 5.33
C LEU A 29 4.20 6.26 5.17
N ALA A 30 5.52 6.41 5.04
CA ALA A 30 6.44 5.27 4.96
C ALA A 30 6.36 4.40 6.22
N ASP A 31 6.26 5.03 7.39
CA ASP A 31 6.09 4.36 8.67
C ASP A 31 4.75 3.60 8.74
N ALA A 32 3.66 4.20 8.27
CA ALA A 32 2.35 3.55 8.20
C ALA A 32 2.39 2.34 7.25
N LEU A 33 2.95 2.48 6.05
CA LEU A 33 3.08 1.37 5.09
C LEU A 33 3.96 0.23 5.63
N GLY A 34 5.00 0.55 6.39
CA GLY A 34 5.84 -0.45 7.03
C GLY A 34 5.13 -1.22 8.15
N LYS A 35 4.14 -0.64 8.83
CA LYS A 35 3.59 -1.26 10.05
C LYS A 35 2.19 -1.83 9.85
N GLU A 36 1.42 -1.29 8.91
CA GLU A 36 -0.03 -1.40 8.97
C GLU A 36 -0.68 -2.32 7.94
N LEU A 37 0.07 -2.85 6.97
CA LEU A 37 -0.54 -3.63 5.88
C LEU A 37 -1.08 -4.99 6.34
N ILE A 38 -0.44 -5.65 7.31
CA ILE A 38 -0.91 -6.95 7.84
C ILE A 38 -1.51 -6.80 9.24
N ASP A 39 -0.80 -6.12 10.13
CA ASP A 39 -1.14 -6.08 11.56
C ASP A 39 -1.48 -4.66 12.03
N GLY A 40 -1.89 -3.80 11.09
CA GLY A 40 -2.27 -2.43 11.37
C GLY A 40 -3.55 -2.31 12.19
N PRO A 41 -3.76 -1.17 12.87
CA PRO A 41 -4.95 -0.95 13.69
C PRO A 41 -6.25 -1.02 12.88
N ASN A 42 -6.17 -0.76 11.57
CA ASN A 42 -7.30 -0.74 10.65
C ASN A 42 -7.42 -1.99 9.77
N VAL A 43 -6.63 -3.05 10.02
CA VAL A 43 -6.70 -4.28 9.20
C VAL A 43 -8.10 -4.92 9.21
N ARG A 44 -8.85 -4.73 10.30
CA ARG A 44 -10.24 -5.22 10.39
C ARG A 44 -11.19 -4.52 9.42
N SER A 45 -10.81 -3.35 8.92
CA SER A 45 -11.52 -2.58 7.90
C SER A 45 -10.95 -2.83 6.50
N ALA A 46 -10.02 -3.77 6.35
CA ALA A 46 -9.46 -4.12 5.05
C ALA A 46 -10.51 -4.78 4.16
N TRP A 47 -10.49 -4.43 2.89
CA TRP A 47 -11.37 -4.97 1.87
C TRP A 47 -10.57 -5.68 0.79
N SER A 48 -10.83 -6.98 0.62
CA SER A 48 -10.17 -7.78 -0.42
C SER A 48 -11.04 -7.91 -1.67
N PHE A 49 -10.43 -7.71 -2.83
CA PHE A 49 -11.09 -7.78 -4.14
C PHE A 49 -10.16 -8.40 -5.17
N LYS A 50 -10.67 -8.66 -6.39
CA LYS A 50 -9.88 -9.22 -7.49
C LYS A 50 -9.88 -8.29 -8.69
N ILE A 51 -8.75 -8.19 -9.38
CA ILE A 51 -8.65 -7.63 -10.73
C ILE A 51 -8.06 -8.73 -11.60
N GLY A 52 -8.88 -9.27 -12.51
CA GLY A 52 -8.55 -10.53 -13.18
C GLY A 52 -8.34 -11.65 -12.17
N GLU A 53 -7.22 -12.37 -12.28
CA GLU A 53 -6.86 -13.47 -11.37
C GLU A 53 -6.11 -13.03 -10.11
N VAL A 54 -5.75 -11.75 -10.02
CA VAL A 54 -4.91 -11.24 -8.94
C VAL A 54 -5.78 -10.69 -7.81
N ARG A 55 -5.51 -11.15 -6.58
CA ARG A 55 -6.17 -10.66 -5.37
C ARG A 55 -5.44 -9.43 -4.84
N TYR A 56 -6.20 -8.39 -4.54
CA TYR A 56 -5.76 -7.15 -3.92
C TYR A 56 -6.48 -6.95 -2.59
N THR A 57 -5.87 -6.15 -1.73
CA THR A 57 -6.46 -5.67 -0.48
C THR A 57 -6.33 -4.16 -0.42
N ALA A 58 -7.44 -3.49 -0.12
CA ALA A 58 -7.48 -2.08 0.25
C ALA A 58 -7.53 -1.98 1.78
N VAL A 59 -6.60 -1.27 2.40
CA VAL A 59 -6.59 -1.04 3.85
C VAL A 59 -6.46 0.46 4.17
N PRO A 60 -7.34 1.02 5.02
CA PRO A 60 -7.15 2.38 5.53
C PRO A 60 -5.91 2.45 6.43
N LEU A 61 -5.04 3.40 6.21
CA LEU A 61 -3.87 3.69 7.03
C LEU A 61 -4.23 4.71 8.12
N THR A 62 -3.51 4.68 9.23
CA THR A 62 -3.58 5.75 10.24
C THR A 62 -3.12 7.09 9.69
N PHE A 63 -2.25 7.07 8.66
CA PHE A 63 -1.81 8.26 7.96
C PHE A 63 -2.97 8.95 7.26
N ARG A 64 -3.58 9.93 7.94
CA ARG A 64 -4.63 10.82 7.45
C ARG A 64 -5.82 10.09 6.77
N GLY A 65 -6.07 8.83 7.12
CA GLY A 65 -7.12 8.01 6.49
C GLY A 65 -6.88 7.70 5.01
N TRP A 66 -5.63 7.75 4.54
CA TRP A 66 -5.27 7.26 3.21
C TRP A 66 -5.56 5.77 3.09
N VAL A 67 -5.86 5.29 1.89
CA VAL A 67 -6.08 3.87 1.64
C VAL A 67 -4.93 3.30 0.81
N ALA A 68 -4.27 2.28 1.32
CA ALA A 68 -3.29 1.52 0.54
C ALA A 68 -3.97 0.36 -0.17
N ILE A 69 -3.81 0.30 -1.49
CA ILE A 69 -4.20 -0.86 -2.29
C ILE A 69 -2.95 -1.66 -2.58
N TYR A 70 -2.91 -2.91 -2.15
CA TYR A 70 -1.73 -3.74 -2.28
C TYR A 70 -2.05 -5.20 -2.60
N ARG A 71 -1.02 -5.93 -3.01
CA ARG A 71 -1.03 -7.39 -3.08
C ARG A 71 0.28 -7.95 -2.54
N GLU A 72 0.29 -9.22 -2.19
CA GLU A 72 1.53 -9.94 -1.89
C GLU A 72 2.44 -10.00 -3.12
N LEU A 73 3.74 -9.87 -2.87
CA LEU A 73 4.78 -10.16 -3.85
C LEU A 73 4.87 -11.67 -4.04
N THR A 74 5.04 -12.09 -5.28
CA THR A 74 5.40 -13.47 -5.59
C THR A 74 6.86 -13.72 -5.21
N GLN A 75 7.24 -14.99 -5.03
CA GLN A 75 8.63 -15.34 -4.75
C GLN A 75 9.60 -14.78 -5.79
N LYS A 76 9.25 -14.87 -7.08
CA LYS A 76 10.06 -14.31 -8.18
C LYS A 76 10.27 -12.80 -8.05
N GLU A 77 9.29 -12.08 -7.54
CA GLU A 77 9.40 -10.63 -7.32
C GLU A 77 10.26 -10.31 -6.10
N LEU A 78 10.17 -11.12 -5.03
CA LEU A 78 11.05 -11.00 -3.87
C LEU A 78 12.51 -11.30 -4.25
N ASP A 79 12.74 -12.34 -5.05
CA ASP A 79 14.08 -12.68 -5.56
C ASP A 79 14.67 -11.50 -6.38
N ARG A 80 13.85 -10.89 -7.24
CA ARG A 80 14.25 -9.68 -7.98
C ARG A 80 14.57 -8.50 -7.05
N VAL A 81 13.81 -8.28 -5.99
CA VAL A 81 14.09 -7.23 -5.00
C VAL A 81 15.44 -7.50 -4.30
N ALA A 82 15.77 -8.76 -4.04
CA ALA A 82 17.06 -9.15 -3.47
C ALA A 82 18.22 -8.85 -4.43
N ASP A 83 18.06 -9.16 -5.72
CA ASP A 83 19.06 -8.85 -6.75
C ASP A 83 19.28 -7.34 -6.92
N GLU A 84 18.21 -6.54 -6.85
CA GLU A 84 18.28 -5.08 -6.97
C GLU A 84 18.85 -4.40 -5.71
N ARG A 85 18.79 -5.06 -4.55
CA ARG A 85 19.26 -4.53 -3.24
C ARG A 85 20.25 -5.47 -2.55
N PRO A 86 21.40 -5.78 -3.17
CA PRO A 86 22.32 -6.83 -2.69
C PRO A 86 22.96 -6.53 -1.32
N LYS A 87 22.87 -5.28 -0.84
CA LYS A 87 23.47 -4.85 0.44
C LYS A 87 22.56 -5.05 1.66
N ARG A 88 21.30 -5.47 1.48
CA ARG A 88 20.34 -5.65 2.57
C ARG A 88 19.70 -7.04 2.47
N ARG A 89 19.56 -7.71 3.61
CA ARG A 89 18.76 -8.95 3.70
C ARG A 89 17.30 -8.61 3.41
N VAL A 90 16.76 -9.23 2.37
CA VAL A 90 15.35 -9.12 1.98
C VAL A 90 14.51 -10.02 2.87
N GLU A 91 13.37 -9.52 3.32
CA GLU A 91 12.43 -10.29 4.11
C GLU A 91 11.77 -11.42 3.30
N SER A 92 11.30 -12.46 3.98
CA SER A 92 10.65 -13.62 3.33
C SER A 92 9.25 -13.31 2.79
N SER A 93 8.74 -12.11 3.02
CA SER A 93 7.43 -11.66 2.57
C SER A 93 7.50 -10.19 2.17
N GLY A 94 6.59 -9.76 1.31
CA GLY A 94 6.50 -8.36 0.92
C GLY A 94 5.25 -8.06 0.15
N PHE A 95 4.97 -6.77 0.01
CA PHE A 95 3.79 -6.27 -0.66
C PHE A 95 4.16 -5.28 -1.75
N LEU A 96 3.49 -5.44 -2.90
CA LEU A 96 3.43 -4.40 -3.90
C LEU A 96 2.24 -3.50 -3.57
N VAL A 97 2.52 -2.27 -3.15
CA VAL A 97 1.51 -1.21 -3.06
C VAL A 97 1.22 -0.75 -4.48
N PHE A 98 0.07 -1.16 -4.97
CA PHE A 98 -0.41 -0.87 -6.31
C PHE A 98 -0.84 0.58 -6.44
N ASP A 99 -1.54 1.12 -5.45
CA ASP A 99 -1.97 2.51 -5.45
C ASP A 99 -2.17 3.03 -4.01
N LEU A 100 -2.19 4.35 -3.88
CA LEU A 100 -2.45 5.06 -2.64
C LEU A 100 -3.57 6.06 -2.88
N LEU A 101 -4.69 5.91 -2.18
CA LEU A 101 -5.83 6.81 -2.35
C LEU A 101 -5.86 7.78 -1.17
N PRO A 102 -5.69 9.09 -1.42
CA PRO A 102 -5.99 10.10 -0.43
C PRO A 102 -7.45 9.99 0.06
N PRO A 103 -7.75 10.40 1.30
CA PRO A 103 -9.09 10.29 1.86
C PRO A 103 -10.15 10.99 1.01
N HIS A 104 -9.81 12.08 0.30
CA HIS A 104 -10.76 12.83 -0.53
C HIS A 104 -11.09 12.12 -1.86
N THR A 105 -10.28 11.18 -2.33
CA THR A 105 -10.55 10.39 -3.55
C THR A 105 -11.22 9.05 -3.23
N ALA A 106 -10.99 8.50 -2.03
CA ALA A 106 -11.62 7.26 -1.58
C ALA A 106 -13.15 7.32 -1.52
N PHE A 107 -13.74 8.52 -1.34
CA PHE A 107 -15.19 8.74 -1.31
C PHE A 107 -15.79 9.25 -2.62
N ALA A 108 -14.98 9.46 -3.67
CA ALA A 108 -15.46 10.03 -4.94
C ALA A 108 -16.04 8.98 -5.91
N VAL A 109 -15.91 7.69 -5.61
CA VAL A 109 -16.46 6.59 -6.43
C VAL A 109 -17.61 5.92 -5.68
N ALA A 110 -18.62 6.71 -5.30
CA ALA A 110 -19.98 6.18 -5.33
C ALA A 110 -20.47 6.40 -6.76
N PRO A 111 -20.93 5.37 -7.51
CA PRO A 111 -21.73 5.66 -8.67
C PRO A 111 -22.86 6.57 -8.17
N HIS A 112 -23.11 7.68 -8.86
CA HIS A 112 -24.38 8.37 -8.72
C HIS A 112 -25.45 7.31 -8.94
N SER A 113 -26.01 6.79 -7.85
CA SER A 113 -27.34 6.25 -7.86
C SER A 113 -28.21 7.44 -8.23
N GLU A 114 -28.43 7.61 -9.54
CA GLU A 114 -29.59 8.28 -10.07
C GLU A 114 -30.79 7.63 -9.40
N MET A 115 -31.24 8.24 -8.31
CA MET A 115 -32.56 7.99 -7.78
C MET A 115 -33.46 9.06 -8.40
N PHE A 116 -34.42 8.54 -9.16
CA PHE A 116 -35.56 9.16 -9.82
C PHE A 116 -36.19 10.32 -9.05
#